data_AF-A0A7S2HEQ2-F1
#
_entry.id   AF-A0A7S2HEQ2-F1
#
_cell.length_a   1.000
_cell.length_b   1.000
_cell.length_c   1.000
_cell.angle_alpha   90.00
_cell.angle_beta   90.00
_cell.angle_gamma   90.00
#
_symmetry.space_group_name_H-M   'P 1'
#
loop_
_entity.id
_entity.type
_entity.pdbx_description
1 polymer ?
#
loop_
_entity_poly.entity_id
_entity_poly.type
_entity_poly.pdbx_seq_one_letter_code
_entity_poly.pdbx_strand_id
1 'polypeptide(L)'
;EAAVKETLDHAPPMSLTGNKTDVAVAALARCQKDTTHGGSHMIVLGIWGTRMVMELAEASWRLYCFWNLQHPAKPGRLIDWSKDTPSVRYVTRKIKVMFITFISAPQFLICLLLAWTGAKVLVSALSMSGLVLKALTLQYVIGLDELVYGAFVSVRFKQVAGSMKYSLQTPHASPNWKTWGSNSIKLTFLVGYLLFAAYMFRSLHGLRHECRRYLTQFPNESRAHTAHWLFGGDIPSWVIT
;
A
#
# COMPACT_ATOMS: atom_id res chain seq x y z
N GLU A 1 -5.40 -2.80 -24.32
CA GLU A 1 -5.75 -4.22 -24.05
C GLU A 1 -6.42 -4.83 -25.26
N ALA A 2 -7.59 -4.35 -25.68
CA ALA A 2 -8.32 -4.87 -26.85
C ALA A 2 -7.44 -5.00 -28.12
N ALA A 3 -6.70 -3.94 -28.49
CA ALA A 3 -5.83 -3.98 -29.67
C ALA A 3 -4.72 -5.06 -29.59
N VAL A 4 -4.12 -5.28 -28.41
CA VAL A 4 -3.08 -6.32 -28.24
C VAL A 4 -3.71 -7.71 -28.36
N LYS A 5 -4.88 -7.88 -27.74
CA LYS A 5 -5.62 -9.14 -27.79
C LYS A 5 -6.06 -9.49 -29.21
N GLU A 6 -6.61 -8.52 -29.93
CA GLU A 6 -7.02 -8.66 -31.33
C GLU A 6 -5.86 -9.11 -32.22
N THR A 7 -4.68 -8.51 -32.06
CA THR A 7 -3.49 -8.95 -32.82
C THR A 7 -3.00 -10.35 -32.47
N LEU A 8 -3.19 -10.80 -31.23
CA LEU A 8 -2.79 -12.14 -30.77
C LEU A 8 -3.78 -13.23 -31.20
N ASP A 9 -5.07 -12.88 -31.34
CA ASP A 9 -6.13 -13.83 -31.71
C ASP A 9 -6.19 -14.12 -33.22
N HIS A 10 -5.44 -13.37 -34.05
CA HIS A 10 -5.29 -13.67 -35.48
C HIS A 10 -4.39 -14.90 -35.73
N ALA A 11 -4.77 -15.72 -36.72
CA ALA A 11 -3.97 -16.84 -37.21
C ALA A 11 -3.57 -16.60 -38.68
N PRO A 12 -2.28 -16.33 -39.00
CA PRO A 12 -1.14 -16.23 -38.09
C PRO A 12 -1.15 -14.92 -37.27
N PRO A 13 -0.50 -14.91 -36.08
CA PRO A 13 -0.41 -13.71 -35.26
C PRO A 13 0.38 -12.65 -36.02
N MET A 14 -0.18 -11.44 -36.08
CA MET A 14 0.41 -10.34 -36.83
C MET A 14 1.29 -9.48 -35.92
N SER A 15 2.43 -9.03 -36.45
CA SER A 15 3.29 -8.07 -35.76
C SER A 15 2.59 -6.72 -35.64
N LEU A 16 2.65 -6.12 -34.43
CA LEU A 16 2.20 -4.75 -34.17
C LEU A 16 2.97 -3.71 -34.99
N THR A 17 4.21 -4.01 -35.41
CA THR A 17 4.99 -3.09 -36.26
C THR A 17 4.48 -3.03 -37.70
N GLY A 18 3.81 -4.08 -38.18
CA GLY A 18 3.19 -4.11 -39.51
C GLY A 18 1.90 -3.27 -39.57
N ASN A 19 1.25 -3.07 -38.44
CA ASN A 19 0.00 -2.31 -38.33
C ASN A 19 0.29 -0.86 -37.89
N LYS A 20 0.25 0.09 -38.83
CA LYS A 20 0.54 1.52 -38.60
C LYS A 20 -0.56 2.28 -37.85
N THR A 21 -1.44 1.60 -37.12
CA THR A 21 -2.44 2.28 -36.28
C THR A 21 -1.77 2.89 -35.05
N ASP A 22 -2.13 4.13 -34.71
CA ASP A 22 -1.58 4.84 -33.54
C ASP A 22 -1.76 4.03 -32.24
N VAL A 23 -2.85 3.26 -32.15
CA VAL A 23 -3.17 2.39 -31.01
C VAL A 23 -2.19 1.22 -30.90
N ALA A 24 -1.82 0.59 -32.01
CA ALA A 24 -0.87 -0.53 -32.03
C ALA A 24 0.53 -0.06 -31.62
N VAL A 25 0.96 1.10 -32.14
CA VAL A 25 2.24 1.71 -31.79
C VAL A 25 2.30 2.09 -30.31
N ALA A 26 1.24 2.71 -29.78
CA ALA A 26 1.15 3.07 -28.36
C ALA A 26 1.15 1.84 -27.44
N ALA A 27 0.45 0.76 -27.85
CA ALA A 27 0.43 -0.50 -27.10
C ALA A 27 1.80 -1.17 -27.08
N LEU A 28 2.49 -1.25 -28.22
CA LEU A 28 3.84 -1.80 -28.32
C LEU A 28 4.82 -1.01 -27.45
N ALA A 29 4.79 0.33 -27.53
CA ALA A 29 5.61 1.20 -26.71
C ALA A 29 5.35 1.00 -25.20
N ARG A 30 4.11 0.65 -24.81
CA ARG A 30 3.77 0.32 -23.42
C ARG A 30 4.33 -1.03 -23.01
N CYS A 31 4.22 -2.06 -23.86
CA CYS A 31 4.76 -3.39 -23.59
C CYS A 31 6.29 -3.38 -23.48
N GLN A 32 6.98 -2.65 -24.37
CA GLN A 32 8.44 -2.52 -24.35
C GLN A 32 8.97 -1.78 -23.11
N LYS A 33 8.15 -0.92 -22.50
CA LYS A 33 8.48 -0.27 -21.22
C LYS A 33 8.32 -1.19 -20.02
N ASP A 34 7.59 -2.31 -20.15
CA ASP A 34 7.37 -3.24 -19.05
C ASP A 34 8.54 -4.22 -18.91
N THR A 35 9.48 -3.91 -18.02
CA THR A 35 10.64 -4.75 -17.73
C THR A 35 10.49 -5.56 -16.44
N THR A 36 9.27 -5.64 -15.90
CA THR A 36 9.03 -6.27 -14.60
C THR A 36 8.83 -7.79 -14.68
N HIS A 37 9.34 -8.50 -13.67
CA HIS A 37 9.06 -9.93 -13.50
C HIS A 37 7.65 -10.15 -12.95
N GLY A 38 7.01 -11.27 -13.33
CA GLY A 38 5.57 -11.48 -13.08
C GLY A 38 5.12 -11.53 -11.63
N GLY A 39 6.01 -11.95 -10.73
CA GLY A 39 5.73 -11.99 -9.30
C GLY A 39 6.12 -10.72 -8.56
N SER A 40 6.95 -9.84 -9.13
CA SER A 40 7.56 -8.76 -8.36
C SER A 40 6.54 -7.72 -7.89
N HIS A 41 5.55 -7.39 -8.71
CA HIS A 41 4.45 -6.50 -8.29
C HIS A 41 3.67 -7.07 -7.11
N MET A 42 3.38 -8.37 -7.10
CA MET A 42 2.61 -9.00 -6.01
C MET A 42 3.41 -9.04 -4.71
N ILE A 43 4.73 -9.27 -4.79
CA ILE A 43 5.62 -9.22 -3.63
C ILE A 43 5.67 -7.81 -3.05
N VAL A 44 5.90 -6.79 -3.90
CA VAL A 44 5.98 -5.39 -3.44
C VAL A 44 4.62 -4.90 -2.91
N LEU A 45 3.51 -5.28 -3.56
CA LEU A 45 2.17 -5.02 -3.03
C LEU A 45 1.91 -5.73 -1.71
N GLY A 46 2.45 -6.93 -1.52
CA GLY A 46 2.39 -7.66 -0.25
C GLY A 46 3.14 -6.92 0.86
N ILE A 47 4.37 -6.46 0.59
CA ILE A 47 5.16 -5.66 1.54
C ILE A 47 4.44 -4.34 1.86
N TRP A 48 3.87 -3.68 0.87
CA TRP A 48 3.06 -2.49 1.09
C TRP A 48 1.80 -2.78 1.94
N GLY A 49 1.12 -3.88 1.60
CA GLY A 49 -0.08 -4.34 2.30
C GLY A 49 0.19 -4.69 3.76
N THR A 50 1.30 -5.36 4.09
CA THR A 50 1.66 -5.68 5.48
C THR A 50 1.83 -4.41 6.30
N ARG A 51 2.51 -3.39 5.76
CA ARG A 51 2.66 -2.10 6.43
C ARG A 51 1.31 -1.42 6.66
N MET A 52 0.45 -1.35 5.64
CA MET A 52 -0.89 -0.73 5.76
C MET A 52 -1.81 -1.48 6.74
N VAL A 53 -1.77 -2.80 6.78
CA VAL A 53 -2.55 -3.60 7.73
C VAL A 53 -2.12 -3.32 9.17
N MET A 54 -0.81 -3.12 9.43
CA MET A 54 -0.34 -2.74 10.76
C MET A 54 -0.89 -1.37 11.20
N GLU A 55 -0.79 -0.37 10.33
CA GLU A 55 -1.32 0.98 10.60
C GLU A 55 -2.84 0.96 10.85
N LEU A 56 -3.59 0.25 9.99
CA LEU A 56 -5.04 0.11 10.15
C LEU A 56 -5.42 -0.66 11.42
N ALA A 57 -4.67 -1.70 11.77
CA ALA A 57 -4.91 -2.46 13.00
C ALA A 57 -4.68 -1.59 14.24
N GLU A 58 -3.63 -0.77 14.26
CA GLU A 58 -3.38 0.16 15.36
C GLU A 58 -4.44 1.25 15.45
N ALA A 59 -4.80 1.88 14.32
CA ALA A 59 -5.84 2.90 14.28
C ALA A 59 -7.19 2.32 14.75
N SER A 60 -7.53 1.12 14.30
CA SER A 60 -8.75 0.40 14.70
C SER A 60 -8.74 0.05 16.19
N TRP A 61 -7.60 -0.42 16.71
CA TRP A 61 -7.46 -0.73 18.13
C TRP A 61 -7.62 0.52 19.00
N ARG A 62 -6.99 1.65 18.62
CA ARG A 62 -7.16 2.93 19.31
C ARG A 62 -8.61 3.38 19.30
N LEU A 63 -9.27 3.32 18.14
CA LEU A 63 -10.69 3.62 17.99
C LEU A 63 -11.56 2.74 18.89
N TYR A 64 -11.30 1.43 18.91
CA TYR A 64 -11.99 0.47 19.77
C TYR A 64 -11.77 0.78 21.27
N CYS A 65 -10.55 1.10 21.68
CA CYS A 65 -10.24 1.47 23.06
C CYS A 65 -11.01 2.72 23.49
N PHE A 66 -11.02 3.77 22.66
CA PHE A 66 -11.80 4.98 22.95
C PHE A 66 -13.30 4.70 22.97
N TRP A 67 -13.79 3.87 22.05
CA TRP A 67 -15.20 3.48 21.99
C TRP A 67 -15.66 2.69 23.22
N ASN A 68 -14.81 1.87 23.83
CA ASN A 68 -15.15 1.10 25.02
C ASN A 68 -14.80 1.78 26.34
N LEU A 69 -14.22 2.98 26.30
CA LEU A 69 -13.91 3.72 27.53
C LEU A 69 -15.20 4.14 28.25
N GLN A 70 -15.29 3.81 29.54
CA GLN A 70 -16.47 4.02 30.37
C GLN A 70 -16.68 5.50 30.69
N HIS A 71 -17.96 5.89 30.82
CA HIS A 71 -18.34 7.23 31.24
C HIS A 71 -18.30 7.32 32.78
N PRO A 72 -17.70 8.35 33.39
CA PRO A 72 -17.71 8.49 34.84
C PRO A 72 -19.13 8.70 35.37
N ALA A 73 -19.54 7.87 36.35
CA ALA A 73 -20.82 8.04 37.05
C ALA A 73 -20.80 9.24 38.02
N LYS A 74 -19.62 9.71 38.43
CA LYS A 74 -19.42 10.86 39.32
C LYS A 74 -18.31 11.75 38.77
N PRO A 75 -18.39 13.09 38.95
CA PRO A 75 -17.32 14.01 38.57
C PRO A 75 -16.09 13.76 39.45
N GLY A 76 -15.24 12.83 39.01
CA GLY A 76 -13.93 12.53 39.63
C GLY A 76 -12.78 13.09 38.81
N ARG A 77 -11.56 13.01 39.35
CA ARG A 77 -10.34 13.38 38.62
C ARG A 77 -10.18 12.48 37.39
N LEU A 78 -9.90 13.09 36.24
CA LEU A 78 -9.71 12.42 34.94
C LEU A 78 -8.49 11.47 34.95
N ILE A 79 -7.45 11.87 35.68
CA ILE A 79 -6.18 11.17 35.79
C ILE A 79 -5.99 10.77 37.25
N ASP A 80 -5.83 9.48 37.47
CA ASP A 80 -5.46 8.92 38.75
C ASP A 80 -3.93 8.85 38.85
N TRP A 81 -3.33 9.85 39.51
CA TRP A 81 -1.89 9.90 39.80
C TRP A 81 -1.50 9.05 41.02
N SER A 82 -2.45 8.34 41.65
CA SER A 82 -2.21 7.62 42.90
C SER A 82 -1.44 6.30 42.72
N LYS A 83 -1.26 5.81 41.49
CA LYS A 83 -0.50 4.59 41.19
C LYS A 83 0.79 4.95 40.46
N ASP A 84 1.81 4.11 40.60
CA ASP A 84 3.14 4.24 39.94
C ASP A 84 3.07 4.43 38.41
N THR A 85 1.92 4.18 37.80
CA THR A 85 1.65 4.49 36.40
C THR A 85 0.37 5.33 36.27
N PRO A 86 0.44 6.57 35.74
CA PRO A 86 -0.74 7.39 35.52
C PRO A 86 -1.67 6.66 34.55
N SER A 87 -2.93 6.48 34.97
CA SER A 87 -3.93 5.80 34.15
C SER A 87 -5.14 6.67 33.92
N VAL A 88 -5.58 6.73 32.66
CA VAL A 88 -6.82 7.42 32.27
C VAL A 88 -7.97 6.44 32.48
N ARG A 89 -8.82 6.69 33.47
CA ARG A 89 -9.96 5.80 33.79
C ARG A 89 -11.28 6.25 33.16
N TYR A 90 -11.46 7.57 32.99
CA TYR A 90 -12.76 8.15 32.67
C TYR A 90 -12.61 9.23 31.62
N VAL A 91 -13.52 9.27 30.65
CA VAL A 91 -13.62 10.35 29.66
C VAL A 91 -15.09 10.75 29.49
N THR A 92 -15.33 12.06 29.40
CA THR A 92 -16.68 12.58 29.18
C THR A 92 -17.15 12.28 27.76
N ARG A 93 -18.46 12.07 27.55
CA ARG A 93 -19.02 11.72 26.24
C ARG A 93 -18.66 12.74 25.15
N LYS A 94 -18.64 14.03 25.49
CA LYS A 94 -18.27 15.12 24.57
C LYS A 94 -16.82 14.98 24.09
N ILE A 95 -15.89 14.76 25.03
CA ILE A 95 -14.48 14.55 24.72
C ILE A 95 -14.32 13.28 23.88
N LYS A 96 -14.99 12.18 24.23
CA LYS A 96 -14.95 10.93 23.45
C LYS A 96 -15.38 11.13 22.00
N VAL A 97 -16.50 11.81 21.76
CA VAL A 97 -16.96 12.13 20.40
C VAL A 97 -15.95 13.03 19.69
N MET A 98 -15.39 14.03 20.36
CA MET A 98 -14.35 14.89 19.80
C MET A 98 -13.11 14.08 19.38
N PHE A 99 -12.56 13.22 20.23
CA PHE A 99 -11.39 12.39 19.89
C PHE A 99 -11.68 11.45 18.71
N ILE A 100 -12.84 10.81 18.69
CA ILE A 100 -13.21 9.91 17.59
C ILE A 100 -13.33 10.68 16.28
N THR A 101 -14.01 11.83 16.28
CA THR A 101 -14.29 12.59 15.05
C THR A 101 -13.11 13.39 14.53
N PHE A 102 -12.29 13.97 15.39
CA PHE A 102 -11.18 14.83 14.99
C PHE A 102 -9.83 14.13 14.90
N ILE A 103 -9.67 12.96 15.54
CA ILE A 103 -8.36 12.26 15.59
C ILE A 103 -8.49 10.87 14.97
N SER A 104 -9.30 9.99 15.55
CA SER A 104 -9.31 8.58 15.13
C SER A 104 -9.92 8.34 13.74
N ALA A 105 -11.06 8.99 13.43
CA ALA A 105 -11.72 8.81 12.13
C ALA A 105 -10.90 9.40 10.96
N PRO A 106 -10.33 10.61 11.05
CA PRO A 106 -9.45 11.13 10.02
C PRO A 106 -8.20 10.28 9.84
N GLN A 107 -7.58 9.81 10.92
CA GLN A 107 -6.42 8.91 10.84
C GLN A 107 -6.78 7.63 10.08
N PHE A 108 -7.89 6.99 10.43
CA PHE A 108 -8.35 5.78 9.76
C PHE A 108 -8.64 6.02 8.28
N LEU A 109 -9.30 7.12 7.94
CA LEU A 109 -9.58 7.51 6.57
C LEU A 109 -8.30 7.74 5.76
N ILE A 110 -7.31 8.44 6.34
CA ILE A 110 -6.00 8.67 5.73
C ILE A 110 -5.29 7.34 5.47
N CYS A 111 -5.29 6.41 6.43
CA CYS A 111 -4.70 5.08 6.24
C CYS A 111 -5.37 4.31 5.08
N LEU A 112 -6.71 4.35 4.98
CA LEU A 112 -7.43 3.71 3.88
C LEU A 112 -7.10 4.35 2.52
N LEU A 113 -7.09 5.68 2.46
CA LEU A 113 -6.73 6.43 1.26
C LEU A 113 -5.29 6.12 0.84
N LEU A 114 -4.34 6.14 1.77
CA LEU A 114 -2.94 5.80 1.51
C LEU A 114 -2.79 4.35 1.03
N ALA A 115 -3.49 3.39 1.64
CA ALA A 115 -3.47 2.01 1.20
C ALA A 115 -3.94 1.88 -0.27
N TRP A 116 -5.06 2.52 -0.61
CA TRP A 116 -5.62 2.53 -1.96
C TRP A 116 -4.72 3.25 -2.98
N THR A 117 -4.30 4.48 -2.68
CA THR A 117 -3.45 5.27 -3.59
C THR A 117 -2.08 4.66 -3.75
N GLY A 118 -1.50 4.13 -2.66
CA GLY A 118 -0.21 3.44 -2.67
C GLY A 118 -0.25 2.18 -3.56
N ALA A 119 -1.31 1.37 -3.44
CA ALA A 119 -1.51 0.22 -4.32
C ALA A 119 -1.56 0.63 -5.79
N LYS A 120 -2.34 1.67 -6.11
CA LYS A 120 -2.45 2.22 -7.48
C LYS A 120 -1.10 2.73 -8.01
N VAL A 121 -0.34 3.45 -7.18
CA VAL A 121 0.99 3.96 -7.54
C VAL A 121 1.96 2.81 -7.80
N LEU A 122 1.97 1.76 -6.98
CA LEU A 122 2.83 0.59 -7.16
C LEU A 122 2.48 -0.19 -8.43
N VAL A 123 1.18 -0.44 -8.67
CA VAL A 123 0.71 -1.13 -9.88
C VAL A 123 0.97 -0.32 -11.14
N SER A 124 1.08 1.02 -11.06
CA SER A 124 1.40 1.86 -12.21
C SER A 124 2.86 1.78 -12.67
N ALA A 125 3.76 1.17 -11.89
CA ALA A 125 5.17 1.06 -12.25
C ALA A 125 5.39 0.05 -13.39
N LEU A 126 6.14 0.47 -14.42
CA LEU A 126 6.50 -0.35 -15.59
C LEU A 126 7.92 -0.92 -15.49
N SER A 127 8.79 -0.33 -14.68
CA SER A 127 10.14 -0.81 -14.46
C SER A 127 10.33 -1.27 -13.02
N MET A 128 11.21 -2.24 -12.80
CA MET A 128 11.52 -2.73 -11.46
C MET A 128 12.17 -1.62 -10.60
N SER A 129 13.07 -0.82 -11.17
CA SER A 129 13.68 0.32 -10.49
C SER A 129 12.62 1.37 -10.09
N GLY A 130 11.69 1.67 -10.98
CA GLY A 130 10.58 2.59 -10.70
C GLY A 130 9.62 2.04 -9.64
N LEU A 131 9.41 0.72 -9.60
CA LEU A 131 8.60 0.06 -8.58
C LEU A 131 9.22 0.20 -7.19
N VAL A 132 10.53 -0.10 -7.06
CA VAL A 132 11.27 0.03 -5.80
C VAL A 132 11.32 1.49 -5.34
N LEU A 133 11.64 2.42 -6.24
CA LEU A 133 11.69 3.84 -5.90
C LEU A 133 10.33 4.34 -5.40
N LYS A 134 9.23 3.98 -6.09
CA LYS A 134 7.88 4.31 -5.64
C LYS A 134 7.56 3.71 -4.27
N ALA A 135 7.93 2.45 -4.01
CA ALA A 135 7.75 1.82 -2.71
C ALA A 135 8.50 2.58 -1.59
N LEU A 136 9.75 2.98 -1.84
CA LEU A 136 10.54 3.78 -0.90
C LEU A 136 9.91 5.15 -0.64
N THR A 137 9.41 5.84 -1.68
CA THR A 137 8.71 7.13 -1.49
C THR A 137 7.45 6.97 -0.64
N LEU A 138 6.69 5.89 -0.84
CA LEU A 138 5.51 5.62 -0.05
C LEU A 138 5.85 5.30 1.41
N GLN A 139 6.94 4.57 1.66
CA GLN A 139 7.44 4.31 3.01
C GLN A 139 7.82 5.61 3.74
N TYR A 140 8.46 6.54 3.02
CA TYR A 140 8.77 7.87 3.58
C TYR A 140 7.49 8.65 3.91
N VAL A 141 6.49 8.65 3.03
CA VAL A 141 5.20 9.32 3.26
C VAL A 141 4.50 8.82 4.51
N ILE A 142 4.55 7.51 4.79
CA ILE A 142 3.97 6.95 6.02
C ILE A 142 4.68 7.51 7.25
N GLY A 143 6.01 7.63 7.24
CA GLY A 143 6.77 8.11 8.41
C GLY A 143 6.70 9.62 8.65
N LEU A 144 6.04 10.39 7.78
CA LEU A 144 5.94 11.84 7.93
C LEU A 144 5.15 12.26 9.17
N ASP A 145 4.12 11.51 9.56
CA ASP A 145 3.31 11.83 10.73
C ASP A 145 4.11 11.72 12.03
N GLU A 146 4.92 10.68 12.17
CA GLU A 146 5.84 10.48 13.29
C GLU A 146 6.92 11.58 13.31
N LEU A 147 7.43 11.98 12.15
CA LEU A 147 8.42 13.05 12.04
C LEU A 147 7.84 14.41 12.44
N VAL A 148 6.63 14.72 11.97
CA VAL A 148 5.89 15.95 12.32
C VAL A 148 5.54 15.95 13.81
N TYR A 149 4.99 14.85 14.35
CA TYR A 149 4.77 14.68 15.78
C TYR A 149 6.08 14.85 16.57
N GLY A 150 7.16 14.30 16.03
CA GLY A 150 8.52 14.44 16.51
C GLY A 150 8.96 15.89 16.70
N ALA A 151 8.68 16.73 15.70
CA ALA A 151 9.10 18.13 15.66
C ALA A 151 8.23 19.05 16.54
N PHE A 152 6.91 18.85 16.56
CA PHE A 152 5.99 19.77 17.26
C PHE A 152 5.77 19.45 18.74
N VAL A 153 6.00 18.21 19.17
CA VAL A 153 5.67 17.78 20.53
C VAL A 153 6.90 17.79 21.44
N SER A 154 6.79 18.48 22.58
CA SER A 154 7.87 18.58 23.57
C SER A 154 8.27 17.21 24.14
N VAL A 155 9.56 17.05 24.47
CA VAL A 155 10.10 15.80 25.03
C VAL A 155 9.36 15.38 26.31
N ARG A 156 9.04 16.35 27.18
CA ARG A 156 8.27 16.08 28.41
C ARG A 156 6.88 15.53 28.11
N PHE A 157 6.19 16.09 27.13
CA PHE A 157 4.88 15.58 26.74
C PHE A 157 4.97 14.17 26.16
N LYS A 158 5.99 13.86 25.36
CA LYS A 158 6.22 12.48 24.86
C LYS A 158 6.42 11.49 25.99
N GLN A 159 7.19 11.84 27.03
CA GLN A 159 7.40 10.99 28.21
C GLN A 159 6.10 10.78 29.00
N VAL A 160 5.32 11.84 29.18
CA VAL A 160 4.01 11.77 29.85
C VAL A 160 3.03 10.92 29.02
N ALA A 161 2.93 11.15 27.71
CA ALA A 161 2.05 10.39 26.83
C ALA A 161 2.45 8.91 26.73
N GLY A 162 3.76 8.61 26.71
CA GLY A 162 4.27 7.25 26.66
C GLY A 162 4.14 6.46 27.97
N SER A 163 4.02 7.16 29.10
CA SER A 163 3.79 6.53 30.42
C SER A 163 2.31 6.32 30.74
N MET A 164 1.40 6.99 30.02
CA MET A 164 -0.04 6.84 30.21
C MET A 164 -0.52 5.47 29.74
N LYS A 165 -1.05 4.67 30.68
CA LYS A 165 -1.69 3.38 30.37
C LYS A 165 -3.21 3.55 30.38
N TYR A 166 -3.88 3.03 29.35
CA TYR A 166 -5.32 2.93 29.36
C TYR A 166 -5.74 1.78 30.28
N SER A 167 -6.46 2.08 31.36
CA SER A 167 -7.07 1.06 32.20
C SER A 167 -8.39 0.63 31.56
N LEU A 168 -8.31 -0.14 30.47
CA LEU A 168 -9.49 -0.86 29.99
C LEU A 168 -9.69 -2.07 30.88
N GLN A 169 -10.89 -2.19 31.44
CA GLN A 169 -11.41 -3.48 31.88
C GLN A 169 -11.67 -4.32 30.62
N THR A 170 -10.60 -4.82 29.99
CA THR A 170 -10.76 -5.81 28.94
C THR A 170 -11.27 -7.09 29.61
N PRO A 171 -12.36 -7.72 29.12
CA PRO A 171 -12.67 -9.08 29.54
C PRO A 171 -11.40 -9.92 29.37
N HIS A 172 -11.10 -10.81 30.32
CA HIS A 172 -9.87 -11.59 30.35
C HIS A 172 -9.72 -12.39 29.04
N ALA A 173 -9.11 -11.76 28.03
CA ALA A 173 -8.73 -12.42 26.80
C ALA A 173 -7.65 -13.43 27.18
N SER A 174 -7.85 -14.68 26.79
CA SER A 174 -6.86 -15.72 27.03
C SER A 174 -5.50 -15.26 26.48
N PRO A 175 -4.38 -15.61 27.13
CA PRO A 175 -3.05 -15.24 26.65
C PRO A 175 -2.82 -15.69 25.19
N ASN A 176 -3.43 -16.82 24.81
CA ASN A 176 -3.40 -17.34 23.44
C ASN A 176 -4.06 -16.39 22.43
N TRP A 177 -5.16 -15.71 22.79
CA TRP A 177 -5.84 -14.78 21.90
C TRP A 177 -4.97 -13.57 21.54
N LYS A 178 -4.20 -13.05 22.51
CA LYS A 178 -3.32 -11.90 22.29
C LYS A 178 -2.22 -12.20 21.27
N THR A 179 -1.65 -13.40 21.32
CA THR A 179 -0.54 -13.79 20.44
C THR A 179 -1.03 -14.31 19.10
N TRP A 180 -1.93 -15.29 19.10
CA TRP A 180 -2.36 -15.97 17.87
C TRP A 180 -3.52 -15.26 17.18
N GLY A 181 -4.56 -14.88 17.94
CA GLY A 181 -5.75 -14.24 17.37
C GLY A 181 -5.42 -12.95 16.63
N SER A 182 -4.56 -12.11 17.20
CA SER A 182 -4.12 -10.86 16.58
C SER A 182 -3.38 -11.08 15.26
N ASN A 183 -2.44 -12.04 15.23
CA ASN A 183 -1.68 -12.35 14.02
C ASN A 183 -2.54 -13.00 12.94
N SER A 184 -3.45 -13.90 13.32
CA SER A 184 -4.40 -14.51 12.38
C SER A 184 -5.30 -13.46 11.74
N ILE A 185 -5.85 -12.52 12.52
CA ILE A 185 -6.68 -11.42 11.99
C ILE A 185 -5.88 -10.57 11.00
N LYS A 186 -4.65 -10.17 11.35
CA LYS A 186 -3.77 -9.40 10.44
C LYS A 186 -3.47 -10.16 9.16
N LEU A 187 -3.20 -11.47 9.25
CA LEU A 187 -2.96 -12.32 8.08
C LEU A 187 -4.23 -12.42 7.20
N THR A 188 -5.41 -12.59 7.80
CA THR A 188 -6.69 -12.58 7.07
C THR A 188 -6.91 -11.27 6.34
N PHE A 189 -6.66 -10.12 6.99
CA PHE A 189 -6.75 -8.81 6.33
C PHE A 189 -5.72 -8.64 5.21
N LEU A 190 -4.49 -9.12 5.39
CA LEU A 190 -3.46 -9.08 4.35
C LEU A 190 -3.85 -9.91 3.13
N VAL A 191 -4.32 -11.15 3.34
CA VAL A 191 -4.78 -12.02 2.24
C VAL A 191 -5.99 -11.39 1.55
N GLY A 192 -6.97 -10.88 2.31
CA GLY A 192 -8.12 -10.16 1.77
C GLY A 192 -7.72 -8.93 0.95
N TYR A 193 -6.75 -8.15 1.43
CA TYR A 193 -6.19 -7.01 0.72
C TYR A 193 -5.51 -7.41 -0.59
N LEU A 194 -4.70 -8.48 -0.59
CA LEU A 194 -4.03 -8.99 -1.79
C LEU A 194 -5.03 -9.51 -2.83
N LEU A 195 -6.06 -10.24 -2.39
CA LEU A 195 -7.14 -10.70 -3.27
C LEU A 195 -7.93 -9.52 -3.84
N PHE A 196 -8.24 -8.52 -3.01
CA PHE A 196 -8.90 -7.29 -3.44
C PHE A 196 -8.06 -6.52 -4.46
N ALA A 197 -6.76 -6.36 -4.23
CA ALA A 197 -5.85 -5.72 -5.17
C ALA A 197 -5.76 -6.51 -6.49
N ALA A 198 -5.61 -7.84 -6.43
CA ALA A 198 -5.58 -8.70 -7.61
C ALA A 198 -6.87 -8.59 -8.44
N TYR A 199 -8.02 -8.53 -7.76
CA TYR A 199 -9.33 -8.34 -8.40
C TYR A 199 -9.44 -6.96 -9.06
N MET A 200 -9.16 -5.89 -8.31
CA MET A 200 -9.29 -4.50 -8.80
C MET A 200 -8.34 -4.20 -9.96
N PHE A 201 -7.13 -4.77 -9.94
CA PHE A 201 -6.11 -4.54 -10.97
C PHE A 201 -6.03 -5.67 -12.01
N ARG A 202 -7.09 -6.49 -12.13
CA ARG A 202 -7.13 -7.61 -13.06
C ARG A 202 -6.86 -7.21 -14.51
N SER A 203 -7.41 -6.09 -14.98
CA SER A 203 -7.19 -5.60 -16.35
C SER A 203 -5.72 -5.23 -16.62
N LEU A 204 -5.07 -4.58 -15.64
CA LEU A 204 -3.64 -4.23 -15.76
C LEU A 204 -2.77 -5.47 -15.74
N HIS A 205 -3.04 -6.44 -14.87
CA HIS A 205 -2.31 -7.71 -14.86
C HIS A 205 -2.53 -8.52 -16.15
N GLY A 206 -3.76 -8.51 -16.69
CA GLY A 206 -4.10 -9.11 -17.98
C GLY A 206 -3.28 -8.49 -19.12
N LEU A 207 -3.24 -7.16 -19.20
CA LEU A 207 -2.43 -6.46 -20.19
C LEU A 207 -0.94 -6.85 -20.12
N ARG A 208 -0.37 -6.93 -18.91
CA ARG A 208 1.04 -7.33 -18.72
C ARG A 208 1.29 -8.78 -19.10
N HIS A 209 0.32 -9.66 -18.88
CA HIS A 209 0.40 -11.05 -19.30
C HIS A 209 0.44 -11.14 -20.83
N GLU A 210 -0.47 -10.45 -21.51
CA GLU A 210 -0.52 -10.43 -22.98
C GLU A 210 0.72 -9.75 -23.59
N CYS A 211 1.21 -8.65 -23.02
CA CYS A 211 2.47 -8.03 -23.45
C CYS A 211 3.64 -9.02 -23.39
N ARG A 212 3.72 -9.84 -22.34
CA ARG A 212 4.80 -10.83 -22.22
C ARG A 212 4.65 -11.96 -23.21
N ARG A 213 3.43 -12.47 -23.38
CA ARG A 213 3.12 -13.48 -24.41
C ARG A 213 3.48 -12.97 -25.81
N TYR A 214 3.15 -11.72 -26.10
CA TYR A 214 3.53 -11.06 -27.36
C TYR A 214 5.05 -10.99 -27.54
N LEU A 215 5.78 -10.48 -26.54
CA LEU A 215 7.25 -10.36 -26.61
C LEU A 215 7.97 -11.70 -26.67
N THR A 216 7.39 -12.77 -26.11
CA THR A 216 7.92 -14.13 -26.27
C THR A 216 7.75 -14.66 -27.69
N GLN A 217 6.71 -14.22 -28.40
CA GLN A 217 6.45 -14.63 -29.78
C GLN A 217 7.25 -13.80 -30.81
N PHE A 218 7.49 -12.53 -30.51
CA PHE A 218 8.22 -11.59 -31.38
C PHE A 218 9.50 -11.07 -30.70
N PRO A 219 10.52 -11.91 -30.47
CA PRO A 219 11.72 -11.53 -29.72
C PRO A 219 12.57 -10.46 -30.43
N ASN A 220 12.44 -10.31 -31.76
CA ASN A 220 13.15 -9.30 -32.54
C ASN A 220 12.68 -7.88 -32.19
N GLU A 221 11.39 -7.71 -31.87
CA GLU A 221 10.83 -6.42 -31.47
C GLU A 221 11.23 -6.01 -30.05
N SER A 222 11.58 -6.97 -29.21
CA SER A 222 12.13 -6.73 -27.87
C SER A 222 13.56 -6.18 -27.95
N ARG A 223 14.41 -6.78 -28.81
CA ARG A 223 15.83 -6.42 -28.93
C ARG A 223 16.07 -5.02 -29.50
N ALA A 224 15.25 -4.59 -30.46
CA ALA A 224 15.38 -3.26 -31.07
C ALA A 224 15.29 -2.13 -30.03
N HIS A 225 14.46 -2.30 -29.00
CA HIS A 225 14.27 -1.29 -27.97
C HIS A 225 15.39 -1.31 -26.91
N THR A 226 15.88 -2.49 -26.51
CA THR A 226 16.97 -2.61 -25.54
C THR A 226 18.28 -2.00 -26.06
N ALA A 227 18.58 -2.16 -27.35
CA ALA A 227 19.73 -1.52 -27.98
C ALA A 227 19.62 0.02 -27.92
N HIS A 228 18.46 0.59 -28.24
CA HIS A 228 18.25 2.04 -28.17
C HIS A 228 18.42 2.59 -26.74
N TRP A 229 17.96 1.88 -25.70
CA TRP A 229 18.13 2.32 -24.30
C TRP A 229 19.55 2.18 -23.76
N LEU A 230 20.26 1.12 -24.12
CA LEU A 230 21.64 0.91 -23.65
C LEU A 230 22.63 1.86 -24.32
N PHE A 231 22.38 2.25 -25.57
CA PHE A 231 23.30 3.07 -26.34
C PHE A 231 22.91 4.55 -26.42
N GLY A 232 21.76 4.95 -25.88
CA GLY A 232 21.46 6.33 -25.46
C GLY A 232 21.57 7.43 -26.52
N GLY A 233 21.69 7.07 -27.79
CA GLY A 233 21.89 7.96 -28.93
C GLY A 233 21.76 7.15 -30.20
N ASP A 234 21.47 7.83 -31.31
CA ASP A 234 21.36 7.22 -32.64
C ASP A 234 22.57 6.32 -32.89
N ILE A 235 22.37 4.99 -32.80
CA ILE A 235 23.38 4.03 -33.23
C ILE A 235 23.43 4.17 -34.75
N PRO A 236 24.56 4.60 -35.33
CA PRO A 236 24.64 4.76 -36.77
C PRO A 236 24.33 3.42 -37.45
N SER A 237 23.55 3.47 -38.54
CA SER A 237 23.06 2.30 -39.28
C SER A 237 24.16 1.37 -39.82
N TRP A 238 25.44 1.74 -39.70
CA TRP A 238 26.59 0.94 -40.14
C TRP A 238 27.11 -0.06 -39.10
N VAL A 239 26.52 -0.15 -37.90
CA VAL A 239 26.96 -1.10 -36.85
C VAL A 239 26.23 -2.47 -36.94
N ILE A 240 25.28 -2.64 -37.89
CA ILE A 240 24.44 -3.87 -38.02
C ILE A 240 24.82 -4.73 -39.24
N THR A 241 25.87 -4.39 -39.98
CA THR A 241 26.45 -5.24 -41.05
C THR A 241 27.69 -5.95 -40.57
#